data_AF-A0A1C7LWW3-F1
#
_entry.id   AF-A0A1C7LWW3-F1
#
_cell.length_a   1.000
_cell.length_b   1.000
_cell.length_c   1.000
_cell.angle_alpha   90.00
_cell.angle_beta   90.00
_cell.angle_gamma   90.00
#
_symmetry.space_group_name_H-M   'P 1'
#
loop_
_entity.id
_entity.type
_entity.pdbx_description
1 polymer ?
#
loop_
_entity_poly.entity_id
_entity_poly.type
_entity_poly.pdbx_seq_one_letter_code
_entity_poly.pdbx_strand_id
1 'polypeptide(L)'
;MHSGHCIAPTTASAKVDDSFELFDLRVEDRVFLSTLWLTQPTTRFPGAVLPLLAAKQRVTSGNDWMSTDAEIACPDPHCPSRLRIIRTGVRKFNHGDVTVAPRLHPTVVADETLRGPESVRDVVDGIVGK
;
A
#
# COMPACT_ATOMS: atom_id res chain seq x y z
N MET A 1 48.30 29.95 -17.04
CA MET A 1 48.01 28.95 -15.99
C MET A 1 47.15 29.67 -14.96
N HIS A 2 45.83 29.55 -14.91
CA HIS A 2 45.06 28.33 -14.67
C HIS A 2 43.68 28.45 -15.35
N SER A 3 43.32 27.42 -16.11
CA SER A 3 42.00 27.21 -16.69
C SER A 3 41.02 26.78 -15.59
N GLY A 4 40.04 27.61 -15.27
CA GLY A 4 38.93 27.26 -14.38
C GLY A 4 37.98 26.29 -15.09
N HIS A 5 38.03 25.02 -14.71
CA HIS A 5 37.07 24.00 -15.15
C HIS A 5 35.83 24.10 -14.27
N CYS A 6 34.70 24.55 -14.84
CA CYS A 6 33.41 24.50 -14.16
C CYS A 6 32.93 23.04 -14.14
N ILE A 7 33.05 22.37 -12.99
CA ILE A 7 32.45 21.05 -12.79
C ILE A 7 30.95 21.30 -12.51
N ALA A 8 30.11 21.07 -13.52
CA ALA A 8 28.67 21.00 -13.30
C ALA A 8 28.39 19.76 -12.43
N PRO A 9 27.59 19.86 -11.35
CA PRO A 9 27.16 18.69 -10.62
C PRO A 9 26.24 17.87 -11.53
N THR A 10 26.72 16.71 -11.98
CA THR A 10 25.88 15.68 -12.58
C THR A 10 24.98 15.12 -11.47
N THR A 11 23.87 15.79 -11.17
CA THR A 11 22.79 15.16 -10.42
C THR A 11 22.12 14.16 -11.35
N ALA A 12 22.74 12.99 -11.49
CA ALA A 12 22.00 11.80 -11.88
C ALA A 12 20.89 11.65 -10.84
N SER A 13 19.65 11.91 -11.26
CA SER A 13 18.46 11.66 -10.45
C SER A 13 18.41 10.15 -10.18
N ALA A 14 19.07 9.69 -9.12
CA ALA A 14 18.96 8.32 -8.67
C ALA A 14 17.47 8.06 -8.44
N LYS A 15 16.90 7.11 -9.18
CA LYS A 15 15.51 6.71 -9.00
C LYS A 15 15.41 6.15 -7.58
N VAL A 16 14.74 6.89 -6.70
CA VAL A 16 14.46 6.43 -5.33
C VAL A 16 13.74 5.10 -5.45
N ASP A 17 14.19 4.07 -4.72
CA ASP A 17 13.45 2.81 -4.64
C ASP A 17 12.08 3.12 -4.02
N ASP A 18 11.05 3.03 -4.86
CA ASP A 18 9.66 3.40 -4.53
C ASP A 18 8.79 2.16 -4.35
N SER A 19 9.45 1.04 -4.05
CA SER A 19 8.90 -0.29 -4.12
C SER A 19 8.34 -0.79 -2.80
N PHE A 20 7.35 -1.68 -2.85
CA PHE A 20 6.70 -2.26 -1.69
C PHE A 20 6.19 -3.67 -1.99
N GLU A 21 6.04 -4.47 -0.93
CA GLU A 21 5.58 -5.84 -1.03
C GLU A 21 4.11 -5.98 -0.65
N LEU A 22 3.35 -6.67 -1.48
CA LEU A 22 1.98 -7.09 -1.19
C LEU A 22 1.80 -8.58 -1.45
N PHE A 23 0.86 -9.19 -0.73
CA PHE A 23 0.39 -10.52 -1.02
C PHE A 23 -0.51 -10.53 -2.26
N ASP A 24 -0.25 -11.47 -3.14
CA ASP A 24 -1.16 -11.83 -4.23
C ASP A 24 -2.34 -12.62 -3.64
N LEU A 25 -3.55 -12.24 -4.06
CA LEU A 25 -4.80 -12.79 -3.54
C LEU A 25 -5.52 -13.53 -4.66
N ARG A 26 -5.79 -14.82 -4.44
CA ARG A 26 -6.74 -15.57 -5.27
C ARG A 26 -8.10 -15.56 -4.58
N VAL A 27 -9.14 -15.20 -5.32
CA VAL A 27 -10.54 -15.28 -4.85
C VAL A 27 -11.24 -16.38 -5.63
N GLU A 28 -11.79 -17.37 -4.91
CA GLU A 28 -12.50 -18.51 -5.49
C GLU A 28 -13.95 -18.52 -4.98
N ASP A 29 -14.90 -18.91 -5.83
CA ASP A 29 -16.27 -19.20 -5.40
C ASP A 29 -16.39 -20.66 -4.99
N ARG A 30 -16.87 -20.91 -3.77
CA ARG A 30 -16.98 -22.24 -3.16
C ARG A 30 -18.41 -22.76 -3.16
N VAL A 31 -19.37 -22.11 -3.84
CA VAL A 31 -20.72 -22.67 -3.98
C VAL A 31 -20.68 -23.97 -4.78
N PHE A 32 -20.71 -25.08 -4.05
CA PHE A 32 -20.80 -26.43 -4.56
C PHE A 32 -22.26 -26.89 -4.51
N LEU A 33 -23.15 -26.35 -5.34
CA LEU A 33 -24.44 -27.00 -5.59
C LEU A 33 -24.85 -26.86 -7.06
N SER A 34 -24.75 -28.01 -7.74
CA SER A 34 -25.49 -28.51 -8.90
C SER A 34 -25.90 -27.55 -10.01
N THR A 35 -25.59 -28.00 -11.23
CA THR A 35 -26.03 -27.62 -12.58
C THR A 35 -27.53 -27.31 -12.78
N LEU A 36 -28.11 -26.40 -11.99
CA LEU A 36 -29.46 -25.86 -12.12
C LEU A 36 -29.44 -24.55 -11.32
N TRP A 37 -28.97 -23.43 -11.86
CA TRP A 37 -29.70 -22.57 -12.80
C TRP A 37 -28.72 -21.92 -13.79
N LEU A 38 -28.57 -22.52 -14.97
CA LEU A 38 -27.81 -21.96 -16.08
C LEU A 38 -28.37 -20.58 -16.47
N THR A 39 -27.46 -19.61 -16.65
CA THR A 39 -27.65 -18.22 -17.12
C THR A 39 -28.10 -17.17 -16.08
N GLN A 40 -27.21 -16.83 -15.14
CA GLN A 40 -27.10 -15.43 -14.73
C GLN A 40 -25.66 -14.95 -15.01
N PRO A 41 -25.42 -14.07 -16.00
CA PRO A 41 -24.10 -13.63 -16.42
C PRO A 41 -23.47 -12.61 -15.46
N THR A 42 -23.90 -12.57 -14.21
CA THR A 42 -23.34 -11.67 -13.21
C THR A 42 -22.71 -12.53 -12.14
N THR A 43 -21.38 -12.70 -12.23
CA THR A 43 -20.53 -12.95 -11.06
C THR A 43 -21.00 -12.00 -9.95
N ARG A 44 -21.79 -12.51 -9.01
CA ARG A 44 -22.30 -11.71 -7.89
C ARG A 44 -21.12 -11.51 -6.96
N PHE A 45 -20.29 -10.53 -7.29
CA PHE A 45 -19.16 -10.14 -6.47
C PHE A 45 -19.76 -9.67 -5.14
N PRO A 46 -19.59 -10.41 -4.04
CA PRO A 46 -20.16 -10.03 -2.76
C PRO A 46 -19.52 -8.72 -2.35
N GLY A 47 -20.34 -7.69 -2.11
CA GLY A 47 -19.86 -6.43 -1.54
C GLY A 47 -19.11 -6.61 -0.22
N ALA A 48 -19.30 -7.75 0.46
CA ALA A 48 -18.54 -8.13 1.66
C ALA A 48 -17.05 -8.44 1.41
N VAL A 49 -16.64 -8.79 0.19
CA VAL A 49 -15.24 -9.11 -0.11
C VAL A 49 -14.39 -7.86 -0.32
N LEU A 50 -14.91 -6.82 -0.99
CA LEU A 50 -14.15 -5.63 -1.36
C LEU A 50 -13.42 -4.96 -0.17
N PRO A 51 -14.05 -4.78 1.01
CA PRO A 51 -13.40 -4.13 2.14
C PRO A 51 -12.21 -4.92 2.70
N LEU A 52 -12.19 -6.24 2.50
CA LEU A 52 -11.20 -7.13 3.11
C LEU A 52 -9.95 -7.32 2.24
N LEU A 53 -10.03 -7.06 0.93
CA LEU A 53 -8.92 -7.29 -0.01
C LEU A 53 -7.69 -6.46 0.35
N ALA A 54 -7.86 -5.14 0.53
CA ALA A 54 -6.72 -4.24 0.80
C ALA A 54 -6.00 -4.60 2.10
N ALA A 55 -6.74 -5.01 3.14
CA ALA A 55 -6.15 -5.41 4.41
C ALA A 55 -5.45 -6.78 4.31
N LYS A 56 -5.99 -7.73 3.53
CA LYS A 56 -5.35 -9.03 3.30
C LYS A 56 -4.15 -8.98 2.34
N GLN A 57 -4.03 -7.95 1.50
CA GLN A 57 -2.84 -7.75 0.66
C GLN A 57 -1.62 -7.27 1.48
N ARG A 58 -1.83 -6.65 2.64
CA ARG A 58 -0.74 -6.08 3.44
C ARG A 58 -0.01 -7.16 4.22
N VAL A 59 1.26 -6.87 4.51
CA VAL A 59 2.01 -7.60 5.52
C VAL A 59 1.38 -7.31 6.88
N THR A 60 0.94 -8.37 7.54
CA THR A 60 0.28 -8.35 8.86
C THR A 60 1.06 -9.27 9.81
N SER A 61 0.82 -9.15 11.11
CA SER A 61 1.44 -10.04 12.10
C SER A 61 1.10 -11.51 11.79
N GLY A 62 2.02 -12.43 12.06
CA GLY A 62 1.80 -13.88 11.86
C GLY A 62 0.58 -14.42 12.62
N ASN A 63 0.21 -13.79 13.73
CA ASN A 63 -0.94 -14.16 14.56
C ASN A 63 -2.20 -13.33 14.29
N ASP A 64 -2.18 -12.45 13.28
CA ASP A 64 -3.36 -11.71 12.86
C ASP A 64 -4.31 -12.65 12.08
N TRP A 65 -5.60 -12.63 12.41
CA TRP A 65 -6.64 -13.36 11.67
C TRP A 65 -6.72 -12.95 10.19
N MET A 66 -6.21 -11.76 9.85
CA MET A 66 -6.09 -11.30 8.47
C MET A 66 -5.02 -12.04 7.68
N SER A 67 -4.06 -12.70 8.33
CA SER A 67 -2.93 -13.41 7.71
C SER A 67 -3.29 -14.79 7.14
N THR A 68 -4.44 -15.35 7.51
CA THR A 68 -4.90 -16.64 6.99
C THR A 68 -5.93 -16.50 5.87
N ASP A 69 -6.14 -17.59 5.13
CA ASP A 69 -7.28 -17.72 4.24
C ASP A 69 -8.59 -17.47 4.98
N ALA A 70 -9.57 -16.90 4.29
CA ALA A 70 -10.88 -16.60 4.88
C ALA A 70 -12.02 -16.93 3.92
N GLU A 71 -13.10 -17.48 4.48
CA GLU A 71 -14.37 -17.63 3.77
C GLU A 71 -15.32 -16.48 4.12
N ILE A 72 -15.96 -15.93 3.09
CA ILE A 72 -16.84 -14.77 3.21
C ILE A 72 -18.16 -15.12 2.54
N ALA A 73 -19.23 -15.12 3.32
CA ALA A 73 -20.57 -15.30 2.82
C ALA A 73 -21.09 -14.01 2.16
N CYS A 74 -21.98 -14.14 1.19
CA CYS A 74 -22.73 -13.00 0.71
C CYS A 74 -23.59 -12.42 1.84
N PRO A 75 -23.61 -11.09 2.05
CA PRO A 75 -24.45 -10.47 3.07
C PRO A 75 -25.93 -10.47 2.70
N ASP A 76 -26.27 -10.74 1.42
CA ASP A 76 -27.65 -10.91 0.99
C ASP A 76 -28.18 -12.29 1.45
N PRO A 77 -29.25 -12.34 2.26
CA PRO A 77 -29.82 -13.58 2.77
C PRO A 77 -30.32 -14.53 1.68
N HIS A 78 -30.54 -14.06 0.44
CA HIS A 78 -31.00 -14.88 -0.68
C HIS A 78 -29.85 -15.34 -1.59
N CYS A 79 -28.62 -14.95 -1.27
CA CYS A 79 -27.46 -15.33 -2.04
C CYS A 79 -26.70 -16.47 -1.35
N PRO A 80 -26.61 -17.66 -1.95
CA PRO A 80 -25.87 -18.79 -1.38
C PRO A 80 -24.35 -18.65 -1.54
N SER A 81 -23.84 -17.57 -2.15
CA SER A 81 -22.43 -17.38 -2.47
C SER A 81 -21.52 -17.39 -1.25
N ARG A 82 -20.43 -18.17 -1.35
CA ARG A 82 -19.34 -18.23 -0.38
C ARG A 82 -18.02 -18.10 -1.12
N LEU A 83 -17.35 -16.98 -0.97
CA LEU A 83 -16.04 -16.77 -1.57
C LEU A 83 -14.94 -17.12 -0.58
N ARG A 84 -13.85 -17.70 -1.08
CA ARG A 84 -12.63 -17.95 -0.33
C ARG A 84 -11.52 -17.04 -0.86
N ILE A 85 -10.93 -16.24 0.02
CA ILE A 85 -9.71 -15.47 -0.26
C ILE A 85 -8.52 -16.29 0.19
N ILE A 86 -7.56 -16.48 -0.71
CA ILE A 86 -6.33 -17.24 -0.48
C ILE A 86 -5.13 -16.32 -0.70
N ARG A 87 -4.21 -16.26 0.28
CA ARG A 87 -2.90 -15.61 0.07
C ARG A 87 -1.97 -16.60 -0.61
N THR A 88 -1.54 -16.30 -1.83
CA THR A 88 -0.73 -17.25 -2.63
C THR A 88 0.77 -17.02 -2.48
N GLY A 89 1.21 -15.77 -2.46
CA GLY A 89 2.61 -15.41 -2.32
C GLY A 89 2.81 -13.89 -2.28
N VAL A 90 4.05 -13.45 -2.06
CA VAL A 90 4.40 -12.03 -2.03
C VAL A 90 4.91 -11.59 -3.40
N ARG A 91 4.46 -10.42 -3.86
CA ARG A 91 4.97 -9.74 -5.05
C ARG A 91 5.41 -8.33 -4.70
N LYS A 92 6.47 -7.89 -5.39
CA LYS A 92 7.00 -6.54 -5.31
C LYS A 92 6.29 -5.64 -6.33
N PHE A 93 5.82 -4.49 -5.89
CA PHE A 93 5.18 -3.46 -6.70
C PHE A 93 5.97 -2.16 -6.60
N ASN A 94 6.02 -1.37 -7.67
CA ASN A 94 6.51 0.01 -7.60
C ASN A 94 5.32 0.94 -7.60
N HIS A 95 5.39 2.02 -6.81
CA HIS A 95 4.25 2.93 -6.72
C HIS A 95 3.99 3.69 -8.01
N GLY A 96 5.05 4.07 -8.74
CA GLY A 96 4.93 4.72 -10.03
C GLY A 96 4.23 3.87 -11.09
N ASP A 97 4.21 2.54 -10.94
CA ASP A 97 3.53 1.62 -11.87
C ASP A 97 2.01 1.54 -11.59
N VAL A 98 1.58 1.89 -10.37
CA VAL A 98 0.19 1.74 -9.91
C VAL A 98 -0.48 3.07 -9.55
N THR A 99 0.20 4.19 -9.78
CA THR A 99 -0.30 5.54 -9.45
C THR A 99 -0.03 6.48 -10.60
N VAL A 100 -1.08 7.16 -11.08
CA VAL A 100 -0.98 8.14 -12.18
C VAL A 100 -0.34 9.45 -11.69
N ALA A 101 -0.51 9.78 -10.41
CA ALA A 101 0.04 10.98 -9.81
C ALA A 101 1.55 10.81 -9.53
N PRO A 102 2.39 11.77 -9.95
CA PRO A 102 3.79 11.82 -9.55
C PRO A 102 3.91 11.94 -8.03
N ARG A 103 4.85 11.19 -7.44
CA ARG A 103 5.24 11.47 -6.06
C ARG A 103 6.01 12.78 -6.03
N LEU A 104 5.42 13.78 -5.40
CA LEU A 104 6.19 14.86 -4.82
C LEU A 104 6.93 14.25 -3.63
N HIS A 105 8.12 13.70 -3.89
CA HIS A 105 9.06 13.54 -2.80
C HIS A 105 9.36 14.95 -2.30
N PRO A 106 9.24 15.25 -0.99
CA PRO A 106 10.01 16.36 -0.47
C PRO A 106 11.45 15.99 -0.78
N THR A 107 12.06 16.68 -1.73
CA THR A 107 13.50 16.76 -1.77
C THR A 107 13.85 17.20 -0.35
N VAL A 108 14.52 16.36 0.42
CA VAL A 108 15.19 16.83 1.62
C VAL A 108 16.27 17.75 1.08
N VAL A 109 15.89 18.99 0.79
CA VAL A 109 16.82 20.10 0.85
C VAL A 109 17.12 20.11 2.33
N ALA A 110 18.30 19.61 2.69
CA ALA A 110 18.88 19.88 3.99
C ALA A 110 19.13 21.39 4.02
N ASP A 111 18.07 22.17 4.18
CA ASP A 111 18.19 23.55 4.58
C ASP A 111 18.44 23.49 6.09
N GLU A 112 19.72 23.54 6.45
CA GLU A 112 20.17 23.61 7.85
C GLU A 112 19.48 24.77 8.61
N THR A 113 18.94 25.75 7.87
CA THR A 113 18.18 26.90 8.36
C THR A 113 16.77 26.54 8.88
N LEU A 114 16.21 25.37 8.55
CA LEU A 114 14.88 24.90 9.02
C LEU A 114 14.95 23.93 10.20
N ARG A 115 16.15 23.66 10.74
CA ARG A 115 16.30 22.85 11.95
C ARG A 115 15.83 23.67 13.16
N GLY A 116 14.52 23.61 13.41
CA GLY A 116 13.94 24.12 14.63
C GLY A 116 14.54 23.43 15.87
N PRO A 117 14.35 24.00 17.06
CA PRO A 117 14.87 23.45 18.31
C PRO A 117 14.53 21.96 18.44
N GLU A 118 15.56 21.13 18.67
CA GLU A 118 15.41 19.67 18.76
C GLU A 118 14.60 19.24 19.99
N SER A 119 14.33 20.15 20.93
CA SER A 119 13.50 19.90 22.09
C SER A 119 12.63 21.09 22.54
N VAL A 120 11.55 20.76 23.25
CA VAL A 120 10.67 21.75 23.91
C VAL A 120 11.42 22.62 24.92
N ARG A 121 12.53 22.12 25.50
CA ARG A 121 13.36 22.90 26.44
C ARG A 121 14.03 24.07 25.75
N ASP A 122 14.57 23.84 24.56
CA ASP A 122 15.25 24.86 23.76
C ASP A 122 14.27 25.98 23.34
N VAL A 123 12.99 25.64 23.11
CA VAL A 123 11.92 26.64 22.87
C VAL A 123 11.64 27.46 24.12
N VAL A 124 11.51 26.81 25.28
CA VAL A 124 11.19 27.46 26.55
C VAL A 124 12.32 28.40 27.00
N ASP A 125 13.57 27.95 26.90
CA ASP A 125 14.73 28.76 27.28
C ASP A 125 14.88 30.01 26.38
N GLY A 126 14.54 29.89 25.09
CA GLY A 126 14.51 31.02 24.16
C GLY A 126 13.39 32.03 24.42
N ILE A 127 12.27 31.61 25.01
CA ILE A 127 11.14 32.48 25.40
C ILE A 127 11.43 33.19 26.72
N VAL A 128 12.09 32.50 27.67
CA VAL A 128 12.39 33.04 29.00
C VAL A 128 13.62 33.97 28.99
N GLY A 129 14.47 33.88 27.95
CA GLY A 129 15.72 34.62 27.82
C GLY A 129 15.67 35.99 27.11
N LYS A 130 14.53 36.67 26.99
CA LYS A 130 14.43 38.00 26.37
C LYS A 130 13.66 39.02 27.22
#